data_AF-A0A934G3B2-F1
#
_entry.id   AF-A0A934G3B2-F1
#
_cell.length_a   1.000
_cell.length_b   1.000
_cell.length_c   1.000
_cell.angle_alpha   90.00
_cell.angle_beta   90.00
_cell.angle_gamma   90.00
#
_symmetry.space_group_name_H-M   'P 1'
#
loop_
_entity.id
_entity.type
_entity.pdbx_description
1 polymer ?
#
loop_
_entity_poly.entity_id
_entity_poly.type
_entity_poly.pdbx_seq_one_letter_code
_entity_poly.pdbx_strand_id
1 'polypeptide(L)'
;MVYHAPTKKQYLLGGFMLKKIIALVLIVLAGGTWVYLDYLNKQELKAAEEVRQAMAQARAQAQARAKAAEEAKAKFEAQLLVDLTTCKATAEQAKVDFLDANKKPVRRKPGQFTVPAAVQAEADKTLETANAACQATYDMHLASGT
;
A
#
# COMPACT_ATOMS: atom_id res chain seq x y z
N MET A 1 21.79 -98.87 -4.56
CA MET A 1 21.57 -97.42 -4.67
C MET A 1 20.76 -96.98 -3.46
N VAL A 2 21.42 -96.35 -2.47
CA VAL A 2 20.76 -95.92 -1.24
C VAL A 2 20.21 -94.51 -1.47
N TYR A 3 18.88 -94.38 -1.47
CA TYR A 3 18.21 -93.09 -1.46
C TYR A 3 18.23 -92.54 -0.03
N HIS A 4 19.01 -91.48 0.20
CA HIS A 4 18.90 -90.70 1.43
C HIS A 4 17.66 -89.79 1.33
N ALA A 5 16.62 -90.13 2.07
CA ALA A 5 15.49 -89.24 2.30
C ALA A 5 15.92 -88.08 3.22
N PRO A 6 15.67 -86.80 2.85
CA PRO A 6 15.97 -85.68 3.71
C PRO A 6 15.06 -85.72 4.96
N THR A 7 15.67 -85.66 6.13
CA THR A 7 14.98 -85.76 7.42
C THR A 7 14.19 -84.48 7.73
N LYS A 8 12.97 -84.64 8.26
CA LYS A 8 12.02 -83.57 8.68
C LYS A 8 12.63 -82.41 9.50
N LYS A 9 13.80 -82.60 10.13
CA LYS A 9 14.53 -81.56 10.88
C LYS A 9 15.01 -80.39 10.01
N GLN A 10 15.27 -80.60 8.72
CA GLN A 10 15.74 -79.53 7.82
C GLN A 10 14.66 -78.48 7.49
N TYR A 11 13.39 -78.88 7.38
CA TYR A 11 12.28 -77.96 7.10
C TYR A 11 11.84 -77.13 8.33
N LEU A 12 12.03 -77.67 9.54
CA LEU A 12 11.70 -76.99 10.80
C LEU A 12 12.68 -75.86 11.16
N LEU A 13 13.98 -76.02 10.85
CA LEU A 13 14.96 -74.94 11.03
C LEU A 13 14.80 -73.79 10.01
N GLY A 14 14.46 -74.11 8.76
CA GLY A 14 14.24 -73.10 7.71
C GLY A 14 13.03 -72.21 7.99
N GLY A 15 11.93 -72.77 8.49
CA GLY A 15 10.73 -72.01 8.85
C GLY A 15 10.91 -71.05 10.02
N PHE A 16 11.79 -71.36 10.98
CA PHE A 16 12.07 -70.48 12.12
C PHE A 16 12.94 -69.29 11.73
N MET A 17 13.94 -69.49 10.86
CA MET A 17 14.75 -68.40 10.33
C MET A 17 13.96 -67.49 9.38
N LEU A 18 13.09 -68.06 8.54
CA LEU A 18 12.24 -67.29 7.63
C LEU A 18 11.29 -66.36 8.39
N LYS A 19 10.66 -66.84 9.47
CA LYS A 19 9.77 -66.03 10.32
C LYS A 19 10.49 -64.85 10.97
N LYS A 20 11.74 -65.02 11.39
CA LYS A 20 12.57 -63.95 11.96
C LYS A 20 12.91 -62.87 10.94
N ILE A 21 13.24 -63.27 9.71
CA ILE A 21 13.53 -62.34 8.62
C ILE A 21 12.27 -61.53 8.28
N ILE A 22 11.12 -62.19 8.16
CA ILE A 22 9.84 -61.51 7.87
C ILE A 22 9.49 -60.54 9.00
N ALA A 23 9.65 -60.93 10.27
CA ALA A 23 9.39 -60.04 11.41
C ALA A 23 10.31 -58.80 11.41
N LEU A 24 11.61 -58.98 11.12
CA LEU A 24 12.55 -57.85 11.00
C LEU A 24 12.18 -56.91 9.85
N VAL A 25 11.82 -57.45 8.69
CA VAL A 25 11.39 -56.63 7.54
C VAL A 25 10.14 -55.83 7.88
N LEU A 26 9.15 -56.42 8.55
CA LEU A 26 7.95 -55.71 8.98
C LEU A 26 8.25 -54.59 9.99
N ILE A 27 9.18 -54.80 10.92
CA ILE A 27 9.61 -53.77 11.88
C ILE A 27 10.32 -52.61 11.16
N VAL A 28 11.21 -52.92 10.22
CA VAL A 28 11.93 -51.90 9.43
C VAL A 28 10.97 -51.11 8.56
N LEU A 29 9.99 -51.76 7.94
CA LEU A 29 8.97 -51.07 7.15
C LEU A 29 8.10 -50.17 8.03
N ALA A 30 7.59 -50.66 9.16
CA ALA A 30 6.76 -49.86 10.06
C ALA A 30 7.54 -48.65 10.64
N GLY A 31 8.77 -48.86 11.08
CA GLY A 31 9.63 -47.78 11.57
C GLY A 31 10.02 -46.80 10.48
N GLY A 32 10.39 -47.29 9.30
CA GLY A 32 10.76 -46.47 8.14
C GLY A 32 9.61 -45.62 7.64
N THR A 33 8.40 -46.17 7.56
CA THR A 33 7.20 -45.41 7.16
C THR A 33 6.86 -44.32 8.16
N TRP A 34 6.98 -44.58 9.47
CA TRP A 34 6.73 -43.55 10.48
C TRP A 34 7.76 -42.42 10.42
N VAL A 35 9.05 -42.75 10.34
CA VAL A 35 10.13 -41.75 10.21
C VAL A 35 9.96 -40.94 8.94
N TYR A 36 9.56 -41.57 7.83
CA TYR A 36 9.28 -40.89 6.57
C TYR A 36 8.09 -39.92 6.69
N LEU A 37 6.99 -40.34 7.32
CA LEU A 37 5.85 -39.45 7.57
C LEU A 37 6.22 -38.27 8.48
N ASP A 38 7.00 -38.51 9.54
CA ASP A 38 7.46 -37.44 10.45
C ASP A 38 8.35 -36.43 9.72
N TYR A 39 9.23 -36.91 8.84
CA TYR A 39 10.07 -36.07 8.01
C TYR A 39 9.25 -35.17 7.07
N LEU A 40 8.27 -35.73 6.36
CA LEU A 40 7.38 -34.96 5.48
C LEU A 40 6.58 -33.93 6.26
N ASN A 41 6.01 -34.31 7.41
CA ASN A 41 5.25 -33.40 8.25
C ASN A 41 6.09 -32.19 8.72
N LYS A 42 7.36 -32.43 9.07
CA LYS A 42 8.30 -31.35 9.42
C LYS A 42 8.63 -30.44 8.23
N GLN A 43 8.70 -30.96 7.01
CA GLN A 43 8.87 -30.12 5.82
C GLN A 43 7.66 -29.24 5.57
N GLU A 44 6.46 -29.82 5.62
CA GLU A 44 5.19 -29.08 5.43
C GLU A 44 5.02 -27.99 6.47
N LEU A 45 5.37 -28.25 7.74
CA LEU A 45 5.33 -27.24 8.79
C LEU A 45 6.30 -26.07 8.52
N LYS A 46 7.52 -26.36 8.06
CA LYS A 46 8.48 -25.32 7.68
C LYS A 46 7.98 -24.49 6.50
N ALA A 47 7.48 -25.16 5.45
CA ALA A 47 6.92 -24.47 4.30
C ALA A 47 5.72 -23.59 4.68
N ALA A 48 4.83 -24.08 5.55
CA ALA A 48 3.70 -23.32 6.05
C ALA A 48 4.14 -22.10 6.89
N GLU A 49 5.21 -22.23 7.68
CA GLU A 49 5.79 -21.14 8.46
C GLU A 49 6.39 -20.06 7.55
N GLU A 50 7.17 -20.46 6.54
CA GLU A 50 7.76 -19.55 5.55
C GLU A 50 6.67 -18.78 4.79
N VAL A 51 5.61 -19.45 4.36
CA VAL A 51 4.47 -18.83 3.69
C VAL A 51 3.74 -17.86 4.62
N ARG A 52 3.56 -18.20 5.90
CA ARG A 52 2.97 -17.29 6.89
C ARG A 52 3.81 -16.03 7.09
N GLN A 53 5.13 -16.18 7.20
CA GLN A 53 6.03 -15.05 7.35
C GLN A 53 6.02 -14.16 6.11
N ALA A 54 6.06 -14.75 4.91
CA ALA A 54 5.96 -14.02 3.65
C ALA A 54 4.63 -13.25 3.54
N MET A 55 3.50 -13.88 3.91
CA MET A 55 2.21 -13.19 3.95
C MET A 55 2.17 -12.06 4.99
N ALA A 56 2.76 -12.25 6.16
CA ALA A 56 2.82 -11.22 7.19
C ALA A 56 3.61 -10.01 6.71
N GLN A 57 4.77 -10.23 6.07
CA GLN A 57 5.57 -9.17 5.47
C GLN A 57 4.84 -8.48 4.31
N ALA A 58 4.19 -9.23 3.43
CA ALA A 58 3.41 -8.68 2.33
C ALA A 58 2.24 -7.82 2.83
N ARG A 59 1.53 -8.27 3.88
CA ARG A 59 0.47 -7.48 4.53
C ARG A 59 1.04 -6.22 5.19
N ALA A 60 2.16 -6.31 5.88
CA ALA A 60 2.80 -5.15 6.50
C ALA A 60 3.22 -4.11 5.43
N GLN A 61 3.81 -4.56 4.31
CA GLN A 61 4.15 -3.68 3.20
C GLN A 61 2.92 -3.07 2.54
N ALA A 62 1.84 -3.85 2.35
CA ALA A 62 0.59 -3.33 1.79
C ALA A 62 -0.04 -2.28 2.71
N GLN A 63 -0.08 -2.53 4.02
CA GLN A 63 -0.57 -1.55 5.00
C GLN A 63 0.31 -0.30 5.05
N ALA A 64 1.64 -0.44 4.98
CA ALA A 64 2.55 0.71 4.94
C ALA A 64 2.33 1.56 3.68
N ARG A 65 2.16 0.93 2.51
CA ARG A 65 1.85 1.64 1.26
C ARG A 65 0.48 2.32 1.31
N ALA A 66 -0.53 1.68 1.90
CA ALA A 66 -1.85 2.27 2.08
C ALA A 66 -1.78 3.52 2.96
N LYS A 67 -1.10 3.44 4.11
CA LYS A 67 -0.89 4.59 5.01
C LYS A 67 -0.13 5.72 4.31
N ALA A 68 0.95 5.40 3.60
CA ALA A 68 1.71 6.40 2.85
C ALA A 68 0.87 7.08 1.75
N ALA A 69 -0.02 6.33 1.08
CA ALA A 69 -0.93 6.89 0.08
C ALA A 69 -2.00 7.80 0.70
N GLU A 70 -2.55 7.43 1.86
CA GLU A 70 -3.50 8.28 2.61
C GLU A 70 -2.83 9.58 3.09
N GLU A 71 -1.62 9.50 3.65
CA GLU A 71 -0.86 10.67 4.07
C GLU A 71 -0.49 11.57 2.88
N ALA A 72 -0.13 11.00 1.73
CA ALA A 72 0.16 11.76 0.52
C ALA A 72 -1.09 12.49 0.00
N LYS A 73 -2.26 11.83 0.01
CA LYS A 73 -3.53 12.47 -0.35
C LYS A 73 -3.90 13.60 0.60
N ALA A 74 -3.77 13.38 1.90
CA ALA A 74 -4.07 14.42 2.89
C ALA A 74 -3.14 15.65 2.73
N LYS A 75 -1.85 15.42 2.47
CA LYS A 75 -0.90 16.51 2.18
C LYS A 75 -1.24 17.23 0.88
N PHE A 76 -1.62 16.50 -0.16
CA PHE A 76 -2.02 17.08 -1.44
C PHE A 76 -3.27 17.96 -1.31
N GLU A 77 -4.32 17.47 -0.65
CA GLU A 77 -5.54 18.25 -0.39
C GLU A 77 -5.25 19.51 0.45
N ALA A 78 -4.41 19.37 1.48
CA ALA A 78 -3.99 20.52 2.28
C ALA A 78 -3.22 21.54 1.42
N GLN A 79 -2.32 21.08 0.55
CA GLN A 79 -1.57 21.94 -0.36
C GLN A 79 -2.48 22.66 -1.33
N LEU A 80 -3.45 21.98 -1.94
CA LEU A 80 -4.42 22.60 -2.85
C LEU A 80 -5.26 23.70 -2.18
N LEU A 81 -5.65 23.51 -0.91
CA LEU A 81 -6.35 24.55 -0.15
C LEU A 81 -5.44 25.76 0.13
N VAL A 82 -4.18 25.52 0.46
CA VAL A 82 -3.17 26.59 0.61
C VAL A 82 -2.98 27.34 -0.71
N ASP A 83 -2.88 26.63 -1.82
CA ASP A 83 -2.69 27.25 -3.14
C ASP A 83 -3.92 28.07 -3.56
N LEU A 84 -5.14 27.56 -3.30
CA LEU A 84 -6.38 28.31 -3.55
C LEU A 84 -6.47 29.57 -2.70
N THR A 85 -6.16 29.49 -1.41
CA THR A 85 -6.19 30.67 -0.52
C THR A 85 -5.12 31.69 -0.89
N THR A 86 -3.93 31.23 -1.26
CA THR A 86 -2.82 32.08 -1.73
C THR A 86 -3.17 32.77 -3.05
N CYS A 87 -3.79 32.05 -3.99
CA CYS A 87 -4.26 32.60 -5.26
C CYS A 87 -5.29 33.72 -5.04
N LYS A 88 -6.30 33.47 -4.19
CA LYS A 88 -7.31 34.48 -3.83
C LYS A 88 -6.71 35.67 -3.10
N ALA A 89 -5.80 35.45 -2.16
CA ALA A 89 -5.10 36.53 -1.45
C ALA A 89 -4.25 37.40 -2.41
N THR A 90 -3.58 36.78 -3.38
CA THR A 90 -2.80 37.50 -4.40
C THR A 90 -3.70 38.33 -5.31
N ALA A 91 -4.87 37.79 -5.68
CA ALA A 91 -5.85 38.52 -6.48
C ALA A 91 -6.44 39.74 -5.72
N GLU A 92 -6.75 39.58 -4.44
CA GLU A 92 -7.18 40.69 -3.57
C GLU A 92 -6.08 41.74 -3.41
N GLN A 93 -4.83 41.31 -3.23
CA GLN A 93 -3.70 42.24 -3.15
C GLN A 93 -3.52 43.01 -4.47
N ALA A 94 -3.60 42.34 -5.61
CA ALA A 94 -3.52 42.98 -6.92
C ALA A 94 -4.65 44.01 -7.14
N LYS A 95 -5.85 43.74 -6.63
CA LYS A 95 -6.95 44.72 -6.60
C LYS A 95 -6.59 45.94 -5.76
N VAL A 96 -6.08 45.74 -4.54
CA VAL A 96 -5.67 46.85 -3.65
C VAL A 96 -4.61 47.71 -4.34
N ASP A 97 -3.58 47.09 -4.91
CA ASP A 97 -2.50 47.79 -5.61
C ASP A 97 -3.01 48.57 -6.83
N PHE A 98 -3.94 47.98 -7.59
CA PHE A 98 -4.58 48.64 -8.73
C PHE A 98 -5.43 49.85 -8.30
N LEU A 99 -6.21 49.72 -7.23
CA LEU A 99 -7.02 50.83 -6.70
C LEU A 99 -6.13 51.95 -6.17
N ASP A 100 -5.02 51.61 -5.50
CA ASP A 100 -4.04 52.58 -5.00
C ASP A 100 -3.35 53.34 -6.12
N ALA A 101 -2.97 52.65 -7.21
CA ALA A 101 -2.36 53.28 -8.38
C ALA A 101 -3.32 54.23 -9.14
N ASN A 102 -4.63 54.02 -9.03
CA ASN A 102 -5.66 54.78 -9.75
C ASN A 102 -6.44 55.79 -8.89
N LYS A 103 -5.97 56.04 -7.66
CA LYS A 103 -6.51 57.10 -6.78
C LYS A 103 -6.38 58.46 -7.45
N LYS A 104 -7.49 59.21 -7.51
CA LYS A 104 -7.50 60.59 -8.03
C LYS A 104 -7.64 61.60 -6.88
N PRO A 105 -6.90 62.72 -6.90
CA PRO A 105 -7.06 63.76 -5.88
C PRO A 105 -8.45 64.40 -5.97
N VAL A 106 -9.06 64.68 -4.82
CA VAL A 106 -10.38 65.31 -4.74
C VAL A 106 -10.26 66.80 -5.06
N ARG A 107 -11.08 67.25 -6.02
CA ARG A 107 -11.09 68.65 -6.44
C ARG A 107 -11.42 69.55 -5.23
N ARG A 108 -10.54 70.52 -4.94
CA ARG A 108 -10.65 71.49 -3.82
C ARG A 108 -10.40 70.95 -2.40
N LYS A 109 -9.86 69.74 -2.23
CA LYS A 109 -9.42 69.22 -0.92
C LYS A 109 -8.01 68.63 -0.99
N PRO A 110 -6.96 69.40 -0.64
CA PRO A 110 -5.60 68.87 -0.61
C PRO A 110 -5.49 67.74 0.42
N GLY A 111 -4.82 66.65 0.05
CA GLY A 111 -4.62 65.47 0.90
C GLY A 111 -5.73 64.41 0.86
N GLN A 112 -6.86 64.65 0.17
CA GLN A 112 -7.91 63.63 -0.02
C GLN A 112 -7.81 63.02 -1.42
N PHE A 113 -7.79 61.69 -1.47
CA PHE A 113 -7.82 60.90 -2.70
C PHE A 113 -9.09 60.05 -2.73
N THR A 114 -9.73 59.96 -3.89
CA THR A 114 -10.91 59.12 -4.12
C THR A 114 -10.66 58.19 -5.28
N VAL A 115 -11.18 56.98 -5.19
CA VAL A 115 -11.22 56.04 -6.31
C VAL A 115 -12.50 56.27 -7.12
N PRO A 116 -12.41 56.50 -8.45
CA PRO A 116 -13.61 56.61 -9.28
C PRO A 116 -14.40 55.30 -9.33
N ALA A 117 -15.73 55.37 -9.31
CA ALA A 117 -16.60 54.18 -9.34
C ALA A 117 -16.35 53.27 -10.55
N ALA A 118 -15.98 53.83 -11.71
CA ALA A 118 -15.62 53.05 -12.89
C ALA A 118 -14.37 52.18 -12.67
N VAL A 119 -13.36 52.72 -11.97
CA VAL A 119 -12.12 52.00 -11.63
C VAL A 119 -12.42 50.91 -10.60
N GLN A 120 -13.32 51.19 -9.66
CA GLN A 120 -13.74 50.21 -8.66
C GLN A 120 -14.50 49.04 -9.31
N ALA A 121 -15.44 49.33 -10.21
CA ALA A 121 -16.17 48.30 -10.96
C ALA A 121 -15.24 47.44 -11.85
N GLU A 122 -14.22 48.04 -12.47
CA GLU A 122 -13.24 47.32 -13.26
C GLU A 122 -12.36 46.40 -12.39
N ALA A 123 -11.95 46.89 -11.22
CA ALA A 123 -11.18 46.10 -10.25
C ALA A 123 -12.01 44.94 -9.66
N ASP A 124 -13.29 45.17 -9.36
CA ASP A 124 -14.21 44.13 -8.88
C ASP A 124 -14.44 43.05 -9.93
N LYS A 125 -14.67 43.43 -11.20
CA LYS A 125 -14.82 42.48 -12.31
C LYS A 125 -13.55 41.64 -12.52
N THR A 126 -12.38 42.27 -12.39
CA THR A 126 -11.09 41.60 -12.54
C THR A 126 -10.87 40.60 -11.39
N LEU A 127 -11.22 40.99 -10.17
CA LEU A 127 -11.17 40.12 -8.99
C LEU A 127 -12.12 38.92 -9.12
N GLU A 128 -13.36 39.12 -9.57
CA GLU A 128 -14.29 38.01 -9.81
C GLU A 128 -13.74 37.02 -10.84
N THR A 129 -13.17 37.53 -11.94
CA THR A 129 -12.56 36.70 -12.98
C THR A 129 -11.35 35.93 -12.45
N ALA A 130 -10.49 36.58 -11.66
CA ALA A 130 -9.32 35.95 -11.04
C ALA A 130 -9.73 34.89 -10.00
N ASN A 131 -10.73 35.18 -9.16
CA ASN A 131 -11.27 34.22 -8.20
C ASN A 131 -11.88 32.99 -8.88
N ALA A 132 -12.60 33.19 -10.00
CA ALA A 132 -13.12 32.10 -10.81
C ALA A 132 -12.00 31.26 -11.44
N ALA A 133 -10.90 31.88 -11.89
CA ALA A 133 -9.74 31.17 -12.42
C ALA A 133 -9.00 30.37 -11.32
N CYS A 134 -8.84 30.94 -10.12
CA CYS A 134 -8.28 30.24 -8.96
C CYS A 134 -9.14 29.02 -8.60
N GLN A 135 -10.47 29.17 -8.61
CA GLN A 135 -11.41 28.09 -8.33
C GLN A 135 -11.37 27.00 -9.41
N ALA A 136 -11.36 27.37 -10.69
CA ALA A 136 -11.26 26.43 -11.80
C ALA A 136 -9.94 25.64 -11.76
N THR A 137 -8.84 26.27 -11.36
CA THR A 137 -7.54 25.60 -11.18
C THR A 137 -7.61 24.58 -10.05
N TYR A 138 -8.18 24.96 -8.91
CA TYR A 138 -8.40 24.03 -7.79
C TYR A 138 -9.28 22.84 -8.19
N ASP A 139 -10.41 23.09 -8.86
CA ASP A 139 -11.34 22.05 -9.29
C ASP A 139 -10.67 21.11 -10.32
N MET A 140 -9.82 21.64 -11.20
CA MET A 140 -9.03 20.86 -12.16
C MET A 140 -8.05 19.94 -11.44
N HIS A 141 -7.27 20.44 -10.49
CA HIS A 141 -6.32 19.64 -9.71
C HIS A 141 -7.01 18.59 -8.84
N LEU A 142 -8.16 18.92 -8.28
CA LEU A 142 -8.98 17.99 -7.52
C LEU A 142 -9.50 16.85 -8.41
N ALA A 143 -9.92 17.18 -9.65
CA ALA A 143 -10.42 16.20 -10.61
C ALA A 143 -9.31 15.31 -11.19
N SER A 144 -8.11 15.84 -11.40
CA SER A 144 -6.98 15.07 -11.94
C SER A 144 -6.24 14.25 -10.87
N GLY A 145 -6.37 14.62 -9.58
CA GLY A 145 -5.64 13.98 -8.49
C GLY A 145 -4.13 14.21 -8.58
N THR A 146 -3.71 15.29 -9.25
CA THR A 146 -2.31 15.66 -9.53
C THR A 146 -2.04 17.12 -9.23
#